data_AF-A0A661RHT2-F1
#
_entry.id   AF-A0A661RHT2-F1
#
_cell.length_a   1.000
_cell.length_b   1.000
_cell.length_c   1.000
_cell.angle_alpha   90.00
_cell.angle_beta   90.00
_cell.angle_gamma   90.00
#
_symmetry.space_group_name_H-M   'P 1'
#
loop_
_entity.id
_entity.type
_entity.pdbx_description
1 polymer ?
#
loop_
_entity_poly.entity_id
_entity_poly.type
_entity_poly.pdbx_seq_one_letter_code
_entity_poly.pdbx_strand_id
1 'polypeptide(L)'
;MVKDNNKVIDKSKIKQKKRLCFFIFFLSLLVSQTVYGKADLTTIRQKNLDVQPLDVASSEDGNMIFILSLKELIIYSSETDQIISRSALDSAYDNISYSEKNKTLILTGKSSKSLRIIRVEQIHDISLSGLPFKGPSDAAVTLAVFDDYQ
;
A
#
# COMPACT_ATOMS: atom_id res chain seq x y z
N MET A 1 2.77 -74.24 -33.91
CA MET A 1 1.54 -74.60 -33.20
C MET A 1 1.44 -73.73 -31.95
N VAL A 2 0.51 -72.77 -31.98
CA VAL A 2 0.35 -71.66 -31.04
C VAL A 2 -0.27 -72.18 -29.74
N LYS A 3 0.29 -71.84 -28.58
CA LYS A 3 -0.32 -72.07 -27.27
C LYS A 3 -0.90 -70.75 -26.77
N ASP A 4 -2.22 -70.62 -26.88
CA ASP A 4 -3.00 -69.54 -26.27
C ASP A 4 -2.85 -69.60 -24.74
N ASN A 5 -2.19 -68.60 -24.17
CA ASN A 5 -2.17 -68.37 -22.73
C ASN A 5 -3.16 -67.25 -22.40
N ASN A 6 -4.45 -67.59 -22.43
CA ASN A 6 -5.52 -66.72 -21.96
C ASN A 6 -5.41 -66.52 -20.44
N LYS A 7 -4.71 -65.46 -20.04
CA LYS A 7 -4.69 -64.95 -18.67
C LYS A 7 -6.07 -64.37 -18.37
N VAL A 8 -6.92 -65.15 -17.70
CA VAL A 8 -8.23 -64.69 -17.20
C VAL A 8 -7.97 -63.64 -16.12
N ILE A 9 -8.08 -62.37 -16.51
CA ILE A 9 -7.89 -61.24 -15.61
C ILE A 9 -9.13 -61.14 -14.70
N ASP A 10 -8.95 -61.46 -13.42
CA ASP A 10 -9.99 -61.36 -12.39
C ASP A 10 -10.42 -59.89 -12.18
N LYS A 11 -11.60 -59.56 -12.73
CA LYS A 11 -12.19 -58.21 -12.71
C LYS A 11 -12.54 -57.74 -11.29
N SER A 12 -12.65 -58.65 -10.31
CA SER A 12 -12.99 -58.31 -8.92
C SER A 12 -11.83 -57.58 -8.21
N LYS A 13 -10.60 -58.07 -8.40
CA LYS A 13 -9.38 -57.44 -7.85
C LYS A 13 -9.09 -56.07 -8.47
N ILE A 14 -9.43 -55.87 -9.73
CA ILE A 14 -9.31 -54.56 -10.40
C ILE A 14 -10.33 -53.56 -9.83
N LYS A 15 -11.57 -54.00 -9.59
CA LYS A 15 -12.63 -53.17 -9.00
C LYS A 15 -12.28 -52.76 -7.56
N GLN A 16 -11.67 -53.66 -6.78
CA GLN A 16 -11.22 -53.39 -5.42
C GLN A 16 -10.03 -52.41 -5.38
N LYS A 17 -9.02 -52.59 -6.25
CA LYS A 17 -7.90 -51.63 -6.39
C LYS A 17 -8.39 -50.24 -6.81
N LYS A 18 -9.33 -50.15 -7.75
CA LYS A 18 -9.93 -48.87 -8.15
C LYS A 18 -10.68 -48.18 -7.01
N ARG A 19 -11.45 -48.92 -6.22
CA ARG A 19 -12.14 -48.39 -5.01
C ARG A 19 -11.15 -47.93 -3.94
N LEU A 20 -10.06 -48.67 -3.73
CA LEU A 20 -9.02 -48.31 -2.77
C LEU A 20 -8.27 -47.04 -3.20
N CYS A 21 -7.89 -46.92 -4.47
CA CYS A 21 -7.29 -45.69 -5.01
C CYS A 21 -8.24 -44.49 -4.91
N PHE A 22 -9.53 -44.69 -5.19
CA PHE A 22 -10.53 -43.62 -5.08
C PHE A 22 -10.70 -43.16 -3.61
N PHE A 23 -10.66 -44.10 -2.67
CA PHE A 23 -10.74 -43.79 -1.24
C PHE A 23 -9.50 -43.05 -0.74
N ILE A 24 -8.30 -43.43 -1.18
CA ILE A 24 -7.04 -42.73 -0.84
C ILE A 24 -7.03 -41.30 -1.42
N PHE A 25 -7.52 -41.12 -2.65
CA PHE A 25 -7.65 -39.79 -3.27
C PHE A 25 -8.66 -38.91 -2.51
N PHE A 26 -9.79 -39.47 -2.07
CA PHE A 26 -10.77 -38.73 -1.27
C PHE A 26 -10.24 -38.39 0.13
N LEU A 27 -9.43 -39.27 0.72
CA LEU A 27 -8.80 -39.05 2.02
C LEU A 27 -7.72 -37.96 1.97
N SER A 28 -7.00 -37.81 0.85
CA SER A 28 -6.01 -36.73 0.70
C SER A 28 -6.64 -35.34 0.56
N LEU A 29 -7.86 -35.24 0.04
CA LEU A 29 -8.61 -33.98 -0.06
C LEU A 29 -9.06 -33.44 1.32
N LEU A 30 -9.20 -34.33 2.32
CA LEU A 30 -9.59 -33.96 3.68
C LEU A 30 -8.43 -33.37 4.51
N VAL A 31 -7.19 -33.40 4.02
CA VAL A 31 -6.00 -32.83 4.68
C VAL A 31 -5.66 -31.47 4.06
N SER A 32 -6.63 -30.58 3.94
CA SER A 32 -6.36 -29.17 3.61
C SER A 32 -5.82 -28.49 4.87
N GLN A 33 -4.50 -28.39 4.98
CA GLN A 33 -3.88 -27.67 6.11
C GLN A 33 -4.15 -26.18 5.95
N THR A 34 -4.87 -25.60 6.92
CA THR A 34 -5.00 -24.15 7.06
C THR A 34 -3.65 -23.59 7.53
N VAL A 35 -2.89 -22.99 6.62
CA VAL A 35 -1.70 -22.23 6.98
C VAL A 35 -2.15 -20.93 7.64
N TYR A 36 -1.97 -20.83 8.96
CA TYR A 36 -2.11 -19.57 9.66
C TYR A 36 -0.83 -18.76 9.47
N GLY A 37 -0.91 -17.62 8.79
CA GLY A 37 0.19 -16.66 8.76
C GLY A 37 0.43 -16.09 10.16
N LYS A 38 1.68 -16.14 10.64
CA LYS A 38 2.09 -15.37 11.82
C LYS A 38 2.53 -13.99 11.36
N ALA A 39 1.92 -12.95 11.93
CA ALA A 39 2.41 -11.58 11.79
C ALA A 39 3.36 -11.29 12.96
N ASP A 40 4.60 -10.93 12.65
CA ASP A 40 5.55 -10.40 13.63
C ASP A 40 5.47 -8.88 13.59
N LEU A 41 5.27 -8.26 14.75
CA LEU A 41 5.01 -6.83 14.87
C LEU A 41 6.18 -6.17 15.61
N THR A 42 7.02 -5.47 14.86
CA THR A 42 8.12 -4.67 15.42
C THR A 42 7.73 -3.20 15.39
N THR A 43 7.74 -2.57 16.56
CA THR A 43 7.53 -1.12 16.64
C THR A 43 8.78 -0.42 16.15
N ILE A 44 8.68 0.19 14.96
CA ILE A 44 9.79 0.96 14.38
C ILE A 44 9.92 2.35 15.02
N ARG A 45 8.79 2.98 15.39
CA ARG A 45 8.72 4.34 15.93
C ARG A 45 7.44 4.55 16.75
N GLN A 46 7.53 5.42 17.76
CA GLN A 46 6.39 5.87 18.56
C GLN A 46 6.57 7.35 18.91
N LYS A 47 5.55 8.16 18.66
CA LYS A 47 5.54 9.61 18.92
C LYS A 47 4.18 10.05 19.43
N ASN A 48 4.18 10.93 20.42
CA ASN A 48 2.95 11.57 20.88
C ASN A 48 2.63 12.75 19.97
N LEU A 49 1.39 12.83 19.49
CA LEU A 49 0.89 13.99 18.79
C LEU A 49 0.37 15.01 19.81
N ASP A 50 0.57 16.29 19.52
CA ASP A 50 0.04 17.43 20.29
C ASP A 50 -1.47 17.65 20.03
N VAL A 51 -2.03 16.91 19.08
CA VAL A 51 -3.42 17.00 18.64
C VAL A 51 -4.08 15.62 18.68
N GLN A 52 -5.41 15.59 18.74
CA GLN A 52 -6.16 14.35 18.63
C GLN A 52 -6.38 13.99 17.16
N PRO A 53 -5.82 12.88 16.65
CA PRO A 53 -6.08 12.43 15.29
C PRO A 53 -7.50 11.86 15.17
N LEU A 54 -8.21 12.26 14.11
CA LEU A 54 -9.50 11.70 13.71
C LEU A 54 -9.32 10.54 12.73
N ASP A 55 -8.42 10.70 11.76
CA ASP A 55 -8.11 9.69 10.76
C ASP A 55 -6.70 9.93 10.19
N VAL A 56 -6.11 8.89 9.57
CA VAL A 56 -4.74 8.92 9.05
C VAL A 56 -4.67 8.21 7.70
N ALA A 57 -3.96 8.82 6.76
CA ALA A 57 -3.55 8.18 5.50
C ALA A 57 -2.03 8.28 5.34
N SER A 58 -1.44 7.45 4.47
CA SER A 58 -0.04 7.57 4.09
C SER A 58 0.11 7.61 2.58
N SER A 59 1.21 8.18 2.10
CA SER A 59 1.67 7.97 0.74
C SER A 59 2.02 6.50 0.50
N GLU A 60 2.04 6.08 -0.77
CA GLU A 60 2.34 4.69 -1.14
C GLU A 60 3.76 4.28 -0.73
N ASP A 61 4.71 5.21 -0.80
CA ASP A 61 6.09 5.02 -0.34
C ASP A 61 6.25 5.06 1.19
N GLY A 62 5.19 5.42 1.93
CA GLY A 62 5.19 5.56 3.39
C GLY A 62 6.00 6.76 3.92
N ASN A 63 6.56 7.61 3.05
CA ASN A 63 7.39 8.74 3.46
C ASN A 63 6.57 9.90 4.04
N MET A 64 5.32 10.06 3.60
CA MET A 64 4.39 11.05 4.13
C MET A 64 3.25 10.37 4.86
N ILE A 65 2.99 10.84 6.08
CA ILE A 65 1.83 10.48 6.88
C ILE A 65 0.95 11.73 6.99
N PHE A 66 -0.29 11.60 6.53
CA PHE A 66 -1.30 12.64 6.54
C PHE A 66 -2.24 12.41 7.72
N ILE A 67 -2.20 13.29 8.70
CA ILE A 67 -2.97 13.18 9.94
C ILE A 67 -4.08 14.21 9.89
N LEU A 68 -5.33 13.75 9.88
CA LEU A 68 -6.50 14.59 9.95
C LEU A 68 -6.90 14.79 11.41
N SER A 69 -7.10 16.05 11.83
CA SER A 69 -7.73 16.41 13.09
C SER A 69 -8.91 17.36 12.85
N LEU A 70 -9.64 17.74 13.89
CA LEU A 70 -10.95 18.41 13.81
C LEU A 70 -10.95 19.69 12.96
N LYS A 71 -9.84 20.42 12.92
CA LYS A 71 -9.70 21.69 12.19
C LYS A 71 -8.34 21.86 11.51
N GLU A 72 -7.59 20.78 11.38
CA GLU A 72 -6.24 20.85 10.81
C GLU A 72 -5.87 19.57 10.11
N LEU A 73 -5.09 19.74 9.04
CA LEU A 73 -4.38 18.68 8.35
C LEU A 73 -2.89 18.84 8.66
N ILE A 74 -2.29 17.78 9.17
CA ILE A 74 -0.86 17.73 9.48
C ILE A 74 -0.20 16.75 8.52
N ILE A 75 0.90 17.18 7.90
CA ILE A 75 1.74 16.33 7.06
C ILE A 75 3.03 16.06 7.82
N TYR A 76 3.31 14.80 8.09
CA TYR A 76 4.50 14.33 8.79
C TYR A 76 5.38 13.51 7.87
N SER A 77 6.69 13.76 7.91
CA SER A 77 7.70 12.96 7.21
C SER A 77 8.13 11.81 8.10
N SER A 78 7.96 10.58 7.62
CA SER A 78 8.47 9.39 8.30
C SER A 78 9.98 9.21 8.14
N GLU A 79 10.59 9.87 7.15
CA GLU A 79 12.02 9.86 6.88
C GLU A 79 12.78 10.79 7.83
N THR A 80 12.35 12.05 7.94
CA THR A 80 13.04 13.07 8.77
C THR A 80 12.51 13.16 10.20
N ASP A 81 11.45 12.43 10.54
CA ASP A 81 10.72 12.48 11.82
C ASP A 81 10.22 13.89 12.18
N GLN A 82 9.77 14.65 11.18
CA GLN A 82 9.34 16.04 11.36
C GLN A 82 7.97 16.31 10.77
N ILE A 83 7.27 17.29 11.35
CA ILE A 83 6.07 17.87 10.74
C ILE A 83 6.54 18.74 9.58
N ILE A 84 6.16 18.37 8.36
CA ILE A 84 6.44 19.12 7.14
C ILE A 84 5.52 20.33 7.06
N SER A 85 4.24 20.14 7.37
CA SER A 85 3.23 21.19 7.23
C SER A 85 2.05 20.97 8.17
N ARG A 86 1.42 22.07 8.56
CA ARG A 86 0.15 22.10 9.29
C ARG A 86 -0.73 23.17 8.64
N SER A 87 -1.91 22.76 8.19
CA SER A 87 -2.85 23.62 7.47
C SER A 87 -4.21 23.60 8.17
N ALA A 88 -4.78 24.78 8.41
CA ALA A 88 -6.12 24.90 8.96
C ALA A 88 -7.18 24.43 7.95
N LEU A 89 -8.22 23.77 8.45
CA LEU A 89 -9.40 23.37 7.69
C LEU A 89 -10.60 24.22 8.16
N ASP A 90 -11.39 24.66 7.18
CA ASP A 90 -12.59 25.49 7.33
C ASP A 90 -13.85 24.69 7.70
N SER A 91 -13.81 23.37 7.55
CA SER A 91 -14.91 22.44 7.85
C SER A 91 -14.41 21.25 8.64
N ALA A 92 -15.31 20.63 9.40
CA ALA A 92 -15.05 19.37 10.09
C ALA A 92 -15.10 18.21 9.08
N TYR A 93 -13.93 17.70 8.72
CA TYR A 93 -13.77 16.43 8.02
C TYR A 93 -13.41 15.35 9.04
N ASP A 94 -13.83 14.12 8.80
CA ASP A 94 -13.65 13.00 9.73
C ASP A 94 -13.07 11.75 9.08
N ASN A 95 -12.81 11.77 7.76
CA ASN A 95 -12.17 10.69 7.03
C ASN A 95 -11.20 11.29 6.00
N ILE A 96 -10.05 10.63 5.82
CA ILE A 96 -9.02 10.99 4.85
C ILE A 96 -8.58 9.75 4.07
N SER A 97 -8.38 9.91 2.76
CA SER A 97 -7.69 8.91 1.95
C SER A 97 -6.71 9.59 1.01
N TYR A 98 -5.68 8.84 0.61
CA TYR A 98 -4.70 9.31 -0.35
C TYR A 98 -4.81 8.52 -1.64
N SER A 99 -4.79 9.22 -2.78
CA SER A 99 -4.79 8.63 -4.12
C SER A 99 -3.47 8.90 -4.79
N GLU A 100 -2.61 7.87 -4.88
CA GLU A 100 -1.30 7.97 -5.51
C GLU A 100 -1.40 8.35 -6.99
N LYS A 101 -2.34 7.72 -7.72
CA LYS A 101 -2.56 7.97 -9.15
C LYS A 101 -2.72 9.46 -9.47
N ASN A 102 -3.43 10.20 -8.62
CA ASN A 102 -3.71 11.62 -8.83
C ASN A 102 -2.85 12.54 -7.97
N LYS A 103 -2.08 11.97 -7.04
CA LYS A 103 -1.36 12.66 -5.95
C LYS A 103 -2.29 13.60 -5.18
N THR A 104 -3.43 13.07 -4.73
CA THR A 104 -4.46 13.87 -4.05
C THR A 104 -4.91 13.25 -2.74
N LEU A 105 -5.12 14.09 -1.72
CA LEU A 105 -5.88 13.75 -0.53
C LEU A 105 -7.36 13.99 -0.76
N ILE A 106 -8.17 13.04 -0.32
CA ILE A 106 -9.62 13.08 -0.37
C ILE A 106 -10.13 13.12 1.07
N LEU A 107 -10.72 14.25 1.44
CA LEU A 107 -11.30 14.49 2.75
C LEU A 107 -12.82 14.38 2.65
N THR A 108 -13.42 13.62 3.55
CA THR A 108 -14.88 13.55 3.67
C THR A 108 -15.32 13.85 5.09
N GLY A 109 -16.44 14.55 5.22
CA GLY A 109 -17.09 14.81 6.51
C GLY A 109 -18.49 14.23 6.50
N LYS A 110 -18.76 13.25 7.36
CA LYS A 110 -20.07 12.57 7.41
C LYS A 110 -21.16 13.51 7.89
N SER A 111 -20.89 14.29 8.94
CA SER A 111 -21.86 15.22 9.54
C SER A 111 -22.13 16.44 8.65
N SER A 112 -21.08 16.98 8.04
CA SER A 112 -21.14 18.15 7.15
C SER A 112 -21.58 17.80 5.72
N LYS A 113 -21.59 16.51 5.35
CA LYS A 113 -21.82 16.03 3.97
C LYS A 113 -20.88 16.69 2.96
N SER A 114 -19.64 16.97 3.37
CA SER A 114 -18.66 17.68 2.56
C SER A 114 -17.61 16.74 1.96
N LEU A 115 -17.21 17.03 0.73
CA LEU A 115 -16.07 16.42 0.04
C LEU A 115 -15.05 17.52 -0.27
N ARG A 116 -13.78 17.27 0.02
CA ARG A 116 -12.67 18.13 -0.42
C ARG A 116 -11.56 17.28 -1.00
N ILE A 117 -11.01 17.73 -2.12
CA ILE A 117 -9.89 17.09 -2.81
C ILE A 117 -8.73 18.09 -2.81
N ILE A 118 -7.58 17.68 -2.27
CA ILE A 118 -6.39 18.51 -2.15
C ILE A 118 -5.28 17.85 -2.95
N ARG A 119 -4.64 18.57 -3.87
CA ARG A 119 -3.43 18.09 -4.55
C ARG A 119 -2.24 18.17 -3.59
N VAL A 120 -1.46 17.10 -3.53
CA VAL A 120 -0.21 17.06 -2.77
C VAL A 120 0.93 17.32 -3.74
N GLU A 121 1.66 18.40 -3.51
CA GLU A 121 2.87 18.75 -4.25
C GLU A 121 4.05 18.78 -3.29
N GLN A 122 5.15 18.16 -3.68
CA GLN A 122 6.37 18.17 -2.89
C GLN A 122 7.23 19.34 -3.34
N ILE A 123 7.47 20.28 -2.44
CA ILE A 123 8.34 21.42 -2.66
C ILE A 123 9.71 21.07 -2.07
N HIS A 124 10.76 21.18 -2.88
CA HIS A 124 12.13 20.92 -2.45
C HIS A 124 12.91 22.22 -2.41
N ASP A 125 13.45 22.55 -1.24
CA ASP A 125 14.40 23.64 -1.09
C ASP A 125 15.78 23.16 -1.54
N ILE A 126 16.31 23.78 -2.61
CA ILE A 126 17.65 23.50 -3.10
C ILE A 126 18.58 24.58 -2.58
N SER A 127 19.53 24.21 -1.72
CA SER A 127 20.55 25.15 -1.25
C SER A 127 21.48 25.54 -2.40
N LEU A 128 21.60 26.85 -2.63
CA LEU A 128 22.53 27.42 -3.60
C LEU A 128 23.87 27.84 -2.96
N SER A 129 24.09 27.51 -1.68
CA SER A 129 25.27 27.93 -0.94
C SER A 129 26.55 27.37 -1.56
N GLY A 130 27.48 28.26 -1.91
CA GLY A 130 28.77 27.90 -2.51
C GLY A 130 28.69 27.45 -3.98
N LEU A 131 27.51 27.50 -4.61
CA LEU A 131 27.37 27.21 -6.03
C LEU A 131 27.74 28.43 -6.89
N PRO A 132 28.39 28.25 -8.04
CA PRO A 132 28.68 29.34 -8.96
C PRO A 132 27.41 29.87 -9.62
N PHE A 133 27.28 31.19 -9.70
CA PHE A 133 26.16 31.87 -10.37
C PHE A 133 26.61 32.47 -11.70
N LYS A 134 25.75 32.39 -12.72
CA LYS A 134 25.92 33.11 -13.99
C LYS A 134 24.83 34.15 -14.14
N GLY A 135 25.10 35.35 -13.63
CA GLY A 135 24.13 36.44 -13.51
C GLY A 135 23.81 36.76 -12.04
N PRO A 136 22.85 37.66 -11.79
CA PRO A 136 22.36 37.94 -10.44
C PRO A 136 21.85 36.68 -9.74
N SER A 137 22.02 36.61 -8.41
CA SER A 137 21.59 35.45 -7.60
C SER A 137 20.08 35.23 -7.60
N ASP A 138 19.30 36.26 -7.92
CA ASP A 138 17.85 36.29 -8.01
C ASP A 138 17.33 36.29 -9.46
N ALA A 139 18.21 36.04 -10.43
CA ALA A 139 17.81 35.98 -11.83
C ALA A 139 16.77 34.87 -12.06
N ALA A 140 15.67 35.21 -12.74
CA ALA A 140 14.68 34.21 -13.14
C ALA A 140 15.33 33.18 -14.08
N VAL A 141 15.18 31.90 -13.75
CA VAL A 141 15.69 30.78 -14.55
C VAL A 141 14.55 29.92 -15.07
N THR A 142 14.72 29.37 -16.26
CA THR A 142 13.83 28.36 -16.82
C THR A 142 14.51 27.00 -16.73
N LEU A 143 13.91 26.08 -15.97
CA LEU A 143 14.32 24.67 -15.94
C LEU A 143 13.54 23.92 -17.03
N ALA A 144 14.26 23.45 -18.04
CA ALA A 144 13.70 22.56 -19.06
C ALA A 144 14.16 21.13 -18.76
N VAL A 145 13.21 20.24 -18.50
CA VAL A 145 13.45 18.81 -18.30
C VAL A 145 13.02 18.09 -19.57
N PHE A 146 13.93 17.32 -20.15
CA PHE A 146 13.65 16.41 -21.25
C PHE A 146 13.72 15.00 -20.69
N ASP A 147 12.56 14.35 -20.54
CA ASP A 147 12.44 12.98 -20.03
C ASP A 147 12.43 11.94 -21.17
N ASP A 148 12.15 12.37 -22.40
CA ASP A 148 12.14 11.52 -23.59
C ASP A 148 13.55 11.41 -24.19
N TYR A 149 14.28 10.38 -23.76
CA TYR A 149 15.39 9.82 -24.53
C TYR A 149 14.91 8.51 -25.15
N GLN A 150 14.68 8.51 -26.47
CA GLN A 150 14.41 7.31 -27.27
C GLN A 150 15.71 6.71 -27.81
#